data_AF-A0A6A4NSU4-F1
#
_entry.id   AF-A0A6A4NSU4-F1
#
_cell.length_a   1.000
_cell.length_b   1.000
_cell.length_c   1.000
_cell.angle_alpha   90.00
_cell.angle_beta   90.00
_cell.angle_gamma   90.00
#
_symmetry.space_group_name_H-M   'P 1'
#
loop_
_entity.id
_entity.type
_entity.pdbx_description
1 polymer ?
#
loop_
_entity_poly.entity_id
_entity_poly.type
_entity_poly.pdbx_seq_one_letter_code
_entity_poly.pdbx_strand_id
1 'polypeptide(L)'
;MFLDDGRVVSNFVAQALRKEPMTVYGDGKQTRSFQYVSDLVEGLISLMEGEHIGPFNLGNPGEFTMLELGKVISTFCVFVIKFLTLS
;
A
#
# COMPACT_ATOMS: atom_id res chain seq x y z
N MET A 1 -11.02 -7.78 3.25
CA MET A 1 -10.45 -6.97 2.16
C MET A 1 -10.89 -7.62 0.86
N PHE A 2 -11.50 -6.87 -0.05
CA PHE A 2 -11.96 -7.39 -1.35
C PHE A 2 -10.97 -6.94 -2.42
N LEU A 3 -10.73 -7.76 -3.44
CA LEU A 3 -9.66 -7.52 -4.43
C LEU A 3 -9.85 -6.25 -5.28
N ASP A 4 -11.03 -5.63 -5.25
CA ASP A 4 -11.34 -4.42 -6.00
C ASP A 4 -12.21 -3.46 -5.17
N ASP A 5 -11.79 -3.17 -3.92
CA ASP A 5 -12.55 -2.30 -3.01
C ASP A 5 -12.35 -0.78 -3.25
N GLY A 6 -11.72 -0.41 -4.36
CA GLY A 6 -11.51 0.98 -4.77
C GLY A 6 -10.26 1.62 -4.18
N ARG A 7 -9.53 0.93 -3.30
CA ARG A 7 -8.23 1.41 -2.79
C ARG A 7 -7.12 1.12 -3.81
N VAL A 8 -6.16 2.04 -3.90
CA VAL A 8 -5.10 1.97 -4.92
C VAL A 8 -4.20 0.74 -4.77
N VAL A 9 -3.79 0.39 -3.54
CA VAL A 9 -2.90 -0.74 -3.29
C VAL A 9 -3.56 -2.07 -3.68
N SER A 10 -4.81 -2.30 -3.25
CA SER A 10 -5.57 -3.52 -3.61
C SER A 10 -5.77 -3.66 -5.10
N ASN A 11 -6.17 -2.57 -5.77
CA ASN A 11 -6.43 -2.59 -7.19
C ASN A 11 -5.14 -2.86 -7.98
N PHE A 12 -4.02 -2.23 -7.61
CA PHE A 12 -2.74 -2.47 -8.28
C PHE A 12 -2.26 -3.91 -8.08
N VAL A 13 -2.40 -4.47 -6.87
CA VAL A 13 -2.08 -5.88 -6.61
C VAL A 13 -2.96 -6.80 -7.44
N ALA A 14 -4.28 -6.56 -7.49
CA ALA A 14 -5.21 -7.36 -8.28
C ALA A 14 -4.87 -7.31 -9.79
N GLN A 15 -4.65 -6.12 -10.34
CA GLN A 15 -4.25 -5.91 -11.73
C GLN A 15 -2.93 -6.60 -12.05
N ALA A 16 -1.93 -6.48 -11.17
CA ALA A 16 -0.63 -7.14 -11.35
C ALA A 16 -0.74 -8.67 -11.34
N LEU A 17 -1.55 -9.25 -10.43
CA LEU A 17 -1.80 -10.70 -10.38
C LEU A 17 -2.57 -11.20 -11.62
N ARG A 18 -3.50 -10.39 -12.16
CA ARG A 18 -4.24 -10.67 -13.40
C ARG A 18 -3.43 -10.39 -14.67
N LYS A 19 -2.21 -9.86 -14.56
CA LYS A 19 -1.38 -9.40 -15.68
C LYS A 19 -2.05 -8.29 -16.51
N GLU A 20 -2.89 -7.49 -15.86
CA GLU A 20 -3.54 -6.33 -16.46
C GLU A 20 -2.66 -5.08 -16.27
N PRO A 21 -2.73 -4.09 -17.19
CA PRO A 21 -2.10 -2.80 -16.97
C PRO A 21 -2.63 -2.13 -15.69
N MET A 22 -1.74 -1.58 -14.87
CA MET A 22 -2.15 -0.83 -13.68
C MET A 22 -2.74 0.53 -14.07
N THR A 23 -3.91 0.87 -13.53
CA THR A 23 -4.63 2.10 -13.89
C THR A 23 -4.12 3.29 -13.07
N VAL A 24 -3.37 4.20 -13.70
CA VAL A 24 -2.95 5.46 -13.08
C VAL A 24 -3.79 6.61 -13.65
N TYR A 25 -4.47 7.35 -12.78
CA TYR A 25 -5.20 8.55 -13.16
C TYR A 25 -4.29 9.79 -13.12
N GLY A 26 -4.39 10.65 -14.13
CA GLY A 26 -3.57 11.85 -14.27
C GLY A 26 -2.14 11.53 -14.70
N ASP A 27 -1.18 12.33 -14.24
CA ASP A 27 0.24 12.15 -14.55
C ASP A 27 0.96 11.17 -13.59
N GLY A 28 0.25 10.69 -12.57
CA GLY A 28 0.77 9.74 -11.58
C GLY A 28 1.73 10.34 -10.54
N LYS A 29 1.94 11.66 -10.55
CA LYS A 29 2.85 12.35 -9.62
C LYS A 29 2.20 12.71 -8.30
N GLN A 30 0.89 12.54 -8.17
CA GLN A 30 0.21 12.72 -6.90
C GLN A 30 0.78 11.78 -5.83
N THR A 31 1.07 12.33 -4.65
CA THR A 31 1.68 11.59 -3.56
C THR A 31 0.67 11.15 -2.50
N ARG A 32 0.98 10.04 -1.83
CA ARG A 32 0.29 9.56 -0.63
C ARG A 32 1.29 8.90 0.30
N SER A 33 1.02 8.95 1.60
CA SER A 33 1.68 8.11 2.58
C SER A 33 0.91 6.81 2.82
N PHE A 34 1.65 5.70 2.95
CA PHE A 34 1.11 4.38 3.24
C PHE A 34 1.71 3.85 4.53
N GLN A 35 0.84 3.50 5.49
CA GLN A 35 1.20 2.91 6.78
C GLN A 35 1.01 1.41 6.73
N TYR A 36 2.01 0.65 7.17
CA TYR A 36 1.86 -0.80 7.30
C TYR A 36 1.06 -1.14 8.56
N VAL A 37 0.29 -2.23 8.51
CA VAL A 37 -0.74 -2.53 9.52
C VAL A 37 -0.16 -2.82 10.90
N SER A 38 1.00 -3.48 11.00
CA SER A 38 1.64 -3.75 12.30
C SER A 38 1.98 -2.46 13.02
N ASP A 39 2.51 -1.48 12.29
CA ASP A 39 2.97 -0.20 12.84
C ASP A 39 1.78 0.62 13.33
N LEU A 40 0.63 0.55 12.64
CA LEU A 40 -0.61 1.16 13.11
C LEU A 40 -1.11 0.49 14.41
N VAL A 41 -1.10 -0.84 14.47
CA VAL A 41 -1.54 -1.59 15.67
C VAL A 41 -0.65 -1.24 16.86
N GLU A 42 0.66 -1.21 16.68
CA GLU A 42 1.63 -0.82 17.73
C GLU A 42 1.41 0.62 18.19
N GLY A 43 1.19 1.55 17.25
CA GLY A 43 0.87 2.94 17.56
C GLY A 43 -0.44 3.11 18.35
N LEU A 44 -1.47 2.32 18.02
CA LEU A 44 -2.75 2.33 18.74
C LEU A 44 -2.61 1.79 20.17
N ILE A 45 -1.85 0.72 20.38
CA ILE A 45 -1.58 0.17 21.72
C ILE A 45 -0.81 1.20 22.55
N SER A 46 0.23 1.79 21.98
CA SER A 46 1.05 2.80 22.66
C SER A 46 0.25 4.05 23.05
N LEU A 47 -0.67 4.49 22.18
CA LEU A 47 -1.54 5.62 22.48
C LEU A 47 -2.54 5.29 23.60
N MET A 48 -3.07 4.07 23.63
CA MET A 48 -4.00 3.61 24.65
C MET A 48 -3.34 3.51 26.04
N GLU A 49 -2.05 3.17 26.08
CA GLU A 49 -1.25 3.09 27.32
C GLU A 49 -0.69 4.44 27.77
N GLY A 50 -0.69 5.44 26.89
CA GLY A 50 -0.18 6.78 27.16
C GLY A 50 -1.20 7.70 27.85
N GLU A 51 -0.72 8.88 28.26
CA GLU A 51 -1.55 9.91 28.92
C GLU A 51 -2.02 11.01 27.94
N HIS A 52 -1.71 10.90 26.64
CA HIS A 52 -2.05 11.94 25.66
C HIS A 52 -3.58 12.05 25.47
N ILE A 53 -4.10 13.27 25.66
CA ILE A 53 -5.52 13.58 25.46
C ILE A 53 -5.68 14.45 24.22
N GLY A 54 -6.54 13.99 23.30
CA GLY A 54 -6.88 14.71 22.09
C GLY A 54 -6.49 13.95 20.81
N PRO A 55 -6.68 14.57 19.64
CA PRO A 55 -6.35 13.91 18.38
C PRO A 55 -4.85 13.60 18.28
N PHE A 56 -4.52 12.47 17.67
CA PHE A 56 -3.16 12.05 17.40
C PHE A 56 -3.08 11.45 15.99
N ASN A 57 -2.10 11.89 15.21
CA ASN A 57 -1.88 11.35 13.87
C ASN A 57 -1.00 10.10 13.96
N LEU A 58 -1.55 8.95 13.59
CA LEU A 58 -0.80 7.71 13.41
C LEU A 58 -0.69 7.40 11.91
N GLY A 59 0.53 7.41 11.39
CA GLY A 59 0.79 7.14 9.99
C GLY A 59 2.28 7.24 9.65
N ASN A 60 2.59 6.94 8.39
CA ASN A 60 3.94 7.00 7.85
C ASN A 60 4.17 8.40 7.28
N PRO A 61 5.26 9.12 7.61
CA PRO A 61 5.61 10.37 6.93
C PRO A 61 6.16 10.16 5.51
N GLY A 62 6.56 8.93 5.16
CA GLY A 62 7.08 8.59 3.85
C GLY A 62 6.01 8.70 2.77
N GLU A 63 6.19 9.65 1.85
CA GLU A 63 5.33 9.82 0.68
C GLU A 63 5.85 9.06 -0.53
N PHE A 64 4.91 8.56 -1.34
CA PHE A 64 5.17 7.90 -2.60
C PHE A 64 4.24 8.46 -3.67
N THR A 65 4.78 8.68 -4.86
CA THR A 65 3.97 8.92 -6.06
C THR A 65 3.22 7.64 -6.46
N MET A 66 2.12 7.79 -7.21
CA MET A 66 1.40 6.62 -7.73
C MET A 66 2.27 5.80 -8.71
N LEU A 67 3.19 6.46 -9.43
CA LEU A 67 4.16 5.78 -10.29
C LEU A 67 5.15 4.93 -9.48
N GLU A 68 5.67 5.45 -8.37
CA GLU A 68 6.56 4.70 -7.48
C GLU A 68 5.85 3.51 -6.86
N LEU A 69 4.62 3.72 -6.36
CA LEU A 69 3.80 2.62 -5.83
C LEU A 69 3.57 1.53 -6.88
N GLY A 70 3.16 1.90 -8.09
CA GLY A 70 2.95 0.95 -9.19
C GLY A 70 4.23 0.18 -9.52
N LYS A 71 5.38 0.85 -9.57
CA LYS A 71 6.68 0.22 -9.82
C LYS A 71 7.06 -0.81 -8.75
N VAL A 72 6.84 -0.48 -7.47
CA VAL A 72 7.10 -1.40 -6.35
C VAL A 72 6.22 -2.66 -6.48
N ILE A 73 4.92 -2.49 -6.69
CA ILE A 73 3.97 -3.60 -6.81
C ILE A 73 4.29 -4.47 -8.03
N SER A 74 4.57 -3.86 -9.19
CA SER A 74 4.96 -4.60 -10.40
C SER A 74 6.19 -5.46 -10.17
N THR A 75 7.25 -4.87 -9.58
CA THR A 75 8.52 -5.57 -9.33
C THR A 75 8.29 -6.78 -8.42
N PHE A 76 7.52 -6.60 -7.34
CA PHE A 76 7.25 -7.65 -6.38
C PHE A 76 6.35 -8.76 -6.94
N CYS A 77 5.24 -8.41 -7.61
CA CYS A 77 4.33 -9.39 -8.19
C CYS A 77 4.97 -10.19 -9.33
N VAL A 78 5.80 -9.57 -10.18
CA VAL A 78 6.55 -10.29 -11.21
C VAL A 78 7.48 -11.33 -10.57
N PHE A 79 8.15 -10.99 -9.47
CA PHE A 79 8.98 -11.93 -8.74
C PHE A 79 8.17 -13.11 -8.20
N VAL A 80 7.05 -12.84 -7.52
CA VAL A 80 6.17 -13.87 -6.95
C VAL A 80 5.60 -14.79 -8.04
N ILE A 81 5.07 -14.24 -9.13
CA ILE A 81 4.54 -15.03 -10.25
C ILE A 81 5.63 -15.92 -10.84
N LYS A 82 6.82 -15.37 -11.08
CA LYS A 82 7.94 -16.14 -11.67
C LYS A 82 8.38 -17.28 -10.75
N PHE A 83 8.45 -17.03 -9.44
CA PHE A 83 8.79 -18.04 -8.44
C PHE A 83 7.74 -19.17 -8.40
N LEU A 84 6.46 -18.84 -8.37
CA LEU A 84 5.36 -19.82 -8.33
C LEU A 84 5.22 -20.64 -9.63
N THR A 85 5.67 -20.11 -10.78
CA THR A 85 5.64 -20.85 -12.06
C THR A 85 6.89 -21.72 -12.31
N LEU A 86 7.91 -21.60 -11.45
CA LEU A 86 9.16 -22.39 -11.54
C LEU A 86 9.20 -23.55 -10.53
N SER A 87 8.09 -23.83 -9.84
CA SER A 87 7.84 -24.95 -8.92
C SER A 87 6.67 -25.77 -9.42
#